data_AF-A0A7J9LF84-F1
#
_entry.id   AF-A0A7J9LF84-F1
#
_cell.length_a   1.000
_cell.length_b   1.000
_cell.length_c   1.000
_cell.angle_alpha   90.00
_cell.angle_beta   90.00
_cell.angle_gamma   90.00
#
_symmetry.space_group_name_H-M   'P 1'
#
loop_
_entity.id
_entity.type
_entity.pdbx_description
1 polymer ?
#
loop_
_entity_poly.entity_id
_entity_poly.type
_entity_poly.pdbx_seq_one_letter_code
_entity_poly.pdbx_strand_id
1 'polypeptide(L)'
;GASSSPFGNASQAQTQAQLSAGFQNQYQLSQAQALAHAQAQAQAQLAHAQFQAHLQAQGLSLNQAQNAGIGNLGTSSPSMSTPGSASAKRILQRPPMRPPGVPVTNTMSPLRIMDLTTAARKKKQKLPEKQLQDRVAAILPESALYTQLLEFEARVDAALTRKKVDIQEALKNPPCVQKTLRIYVFNTFANQMQTIPKKPNAEPPTWTLKIIGRILEDGVDPDQPAFVQKTNPLYPKFSSFFKRVTISLDQRLYPENHIIIWEQARSPAPHEGFEVKRKGDKEFTVNIRLEMNYAPEKFKLSSALVEVLGIEVDTRPRIIAAIWHYVKARKLQNPNDPSCFNCDAQLMKVFGEEKVKFTMVSQKISQHLSSPPPIHLEHKIKLSGNNPAGSACYDVLVDVPLPIQRDLSALLANAEKGKEIEQCDEAICAAIRKIHEHRRRRAFFLGFSQSPVEFINALIESQSRDLKLASGEASRSSERERRSDFFNQPW
;
A
#
# COMPACT_ATOMS: atom_id res chain seq x y z
N GLY A 1 1.42 96.71 -6.34
CA GLY A 1 0.55 95.60 -6.74
C GLY A 1 1.07 95.02 -8.03
N ALA A 2 1.11 93.67 -8.10
CA ALA A 2 1.01 92.77 -9.28
C ALA A 2 1.91 93.05 -10.51
N SER A 3 2.42 92.09 -11.30
CA SER A 3 2.37 90.62 -11.40
C SER A 3 3.12 90.25 -12.70
N SER A 4 3.88 89.16 -12.75
CA SER A 4 4.02 88.34 -13.99
C SER A 4 4.65 86.98 -13.67
N SER A 5 4.04 85.93 -14.22
CA SER A 5 4.35 84.51 -14.05
C SER A 5 5.28 83.98 -15.14
N PRO A 6 6.08 82.94 -14.83
CA PRO A 6 6.36 81.91 -15.83
C PRO A 6 6.42 80.50 -15.19
N PHE A 7 5.55 79.56 -15.58
CA PHE A 7 5.83 78.11 -15.37
C PHE A 7 5.06 77.26 -16.38
N GLY A 8 5.80 76.60 -17.27
CA GLY A 8 5.35 75.53 -18.15
C GLY A 8 6.51 74.57 -18.44
N ASN A 9 6.20 73.28 -18.56
CA ASN A 9 7.04 72.17 -19.04
C ASN A 9 8.16 71.59 -18.14
N ALA A 10 7.79 70.93 -17.02
CA ALA A 10 8.70 69.99 -16.35
C ALA A 10 8.07 68.63 -15.97
N SER A 11 6.75 68.47 -16.03
CA SER A 11 6.05 67.32 -15.43
C SER A 11 5.71 66.16 -16.38
N GLN A 12 5.92 66.29 -17.70
CA GLN A 12 5.63 65.22 -18.68
C GLN A 12 6.83 64.32 -19.02
N ALA A 13 8.07 64.74 -18.77
CA ALA A 13 9.26 63.95 -19.13
C ALA A 13 9.59 62.84 -18.11
N GLN A 14 9.23 63.03 -16.83
CA GLN A 14 9.56 62.06 -15.76
C GLN A 14 8.65 60.83 -15.75
N THR A 15 7.41 60.94 -16.22
CA THR A 15 6.44 59.83 -16.25
C THR A 15 6.71 58.85 -17.39
N GLN A 16 7.31 59.31 -18.50
CA GLN A 16 7.62 58.45 -19.65
C GLN A 16 8.85 57.57 -19.41
N ALA A 17 9.85 58.05 -18.64
CA ALA A 17 11.07 57.29 -18.31
C ALA A 17 10.82 56.14 -17.30
N GLN A 18 9.89 56.31 -16.37
CA GLN A 18 9.52 55.27 -15.38
C GLN A 18 8.74 54.10 -15.99
N LEU A 19 7.93 54.34 -17.04
CA LEU A 19 7.19 53.29 -17.74
C LEU A 19 8.10 52.40 -18.62
N SER A 20 9.14 52.96 -19.23
CA SER A 20 10.12 52.21 -20.01
C SER A 20 11.02 51.30 -19.16
N ALA A 21 11.39 51.72 -17.94
CA ALA A 21 12.21 50.92 -17.03
C ALA A 21 11.46 49.69 -16.47
N GLY A 22 10.14 49.81 -16.25
CA GLY A 22 9.30 48.68 -15.82
C GLY A 22 9.16 47.60 -16.89
N PHE A 23 9.07 47.99 -18.17
CA PHE A 23 8.96 47.06 -19.29
C PHE A 23 10.24 46.25 -19.54
N GLN A 24 11.42 46.87 -19.41
CA GLN A 24 12.70 46.15 -19.54
C GLN A 24 12.90 45.12 -18.43
N ASN A 25 12.58 45.46 -17.17
CA ASN A 25 12.69 44.53 -16.04
C ASN A 25 11.71 43.34 -16.16
N GLN A 26 10.50 43.56 -16.68
CA GLN A 26 9.52 42.50 -16.87
C GLN A 26 9.92 41.51 -17.99
N TYR A 27 10.55 42.01 -19.06
CA TYR A 27 11.09 41.16 -20.13
C TYR A 27 12.27 40.31 -19.66
N GLN A 28 13.18 40.90 -18.87
CA GLN A 28 14.36 40.22 -18.35
C GLN A 28 14.01 39.12 -17.33
N LEU A 29 12.97 39.33 -16.51
CA LEU A 29 12.45 38.33 -15.60
C LEU A 29 11.77 37.16 -16.35
N SER A 30 11.02 37.44 -17.43
CA SER A 30 10.39 36.39 -18.24
C SER A 30 11.42 35.51 -18.96
N GLN A 31 12.53 36.10 -19.42
CA GLN A 31 13.60 35.38 -20.08
C GLN A 31 14.38 34.50 -19.09
N ALA A 32 14.59 34.98 -17.86
CA ALA A 32 15.19 34.20 -16.79
C ALA A 32 14.29 33.01 -16.37
N GLN A 33 12.98 33.19 -16.31
CA GLN A 33 12.03 32.12 -16.03
C GLN A 33 11.96 31.08 -17.16
N ALA A 34 12.01 31.51 -18.43
CA ALA A 34 12.07 30.59 -19.57
C ALA A 34 13.35 29.76 -19.59
N LEU A 35 14.50 30.36 -19.26
CA LEU A 35 15.78 29.65 -19.14
C LEU A 35 15.79 28.67 -17.96
N ALA A 36 15.22 29.04 -16.81
CA ALA A 36 15.08 28.15 -15.67
C ALA A 36 14.16 26.95 -15.96
N HIS A 37 13.06 27.17 -16.69
CA HIS A 37 12.16 26.10 -17.11
C HIS A 37 12.81 25.15 -18.13
N ALA A 38 13.60 25.69 -19.07
CA ALA A 38 14.37 24.89 -20.02
C ALA A 38 15.46 24.06 -19.32
N GLN A 39 16.15 24.63 -18.32
CA GLN A 39 17.12 23.88 -17.51
C GLN A 39 16.46 22.79 -16.66
N ALA A 40 15.30 23.06 -16.08
CA ALA A 40 14.55 22.07 -15.30
C ALA A 40 14.06 20.90 -16.18
N GLN A 41 13.58 21.18 -17.39
CA GLN A 41 13.21 20.14 -18.36
C GLN A 41 14.41 19.32 -18.83
N ALA A 42 15.56 19.97 -19.09
CA ALA A 42 16.78 19.26 -19.48
C ALA A 42 17.32 18.37 -18.35
N GLN A 43 17.27 18.83 -17.10
CA GLN A 43 17.65 18.01 -15.94
C GLN A 43 16.68 16.85 -15.70
N ALA A 44 15.37 17.05 -15.89
CA ALA A 44 14.39 15.97 -15.81
C ALA A 44 14.60 14.90 -16.89
N GLN A 45 14.94 15.31 -18.12
CA GLN A 45 15.26 14.39 -19.21
C GLN A 45 16.56 13.61 -18.95
N LEU A 46 17.60 14.26 -18.41
CA LEU A 46 18.84 13.61 -18.02
C LEU A 46 18.61 12.60 -16.87
N ALA A 47 17.80 12.96 -15.87
CA ALA A 47 17.43 12.06 -14.78
C ALA A 47 16.64 10.85 -15.29
N HIS A 48 15.73 11.06 -16.25
CA HIS A 48 14.98 9.98 -16.88
C HIS A 48 15.90 9.05 -17.70
N ALA A 49 16.84 9.60 -18.46
CA ALA A 49 17.83 8.84 -19.23
C ALA A 49 18.78 8.04 -18.32
N GLN A 50 19.23 8.63 -17.21
CA GLN A 50 20.05 7.92 -16.21
C GLN A 50 19.27 6.80 -15.52
N PHE A 51 18.00 7.03 -15.20
CA PHE A 51 17.12 6.02 -14.63
C PHE A 51 16.88 4.85 -15.61
N GLN A 52 16.70 5.16 -16.90
CA GLN A 52 16.54 4.14 -17.94
C GLN A 52 17.82 3.34 -18.18
N ALA A 53 18.99 3.98 -18.14
CA ALA A 53 20.28 3.31 -18.20
C ALA A 53 20.53 2.42 -16.97
N HIS A 54 20.09 2.84 -15.78
CA HIS A 54 20.17 2.02 -14.56
C HIS A 54 19.28 0.77 -14.63
N LEU A 55 18.09 0.89 -15.22
CA LEU A 55 17.19 -0.25 -15.45
C LEU A 55 17.77 -1.26 -16.47
N GLN A 56 18.46 -0.79 -17.50
CA GLN A 56 19.15 -1.66 -18.47
C GLN A 56 20.35 -2.39 -17.85
N ALA A 57 21.10 -1.74 -16.95
CA ALA A 57 22.21 -2.36 -16.24
C ALA A 57 21.78 -3.46 -15.25
N GLN A 58 20.51 -3.45 -14.80
CA GLN A 58 19.93 -4.47 -13.90
C GLN A 58 19.10 -5.54 -14.63
N GLY A 59 19.08 -5.56 -15.97
CA GLY A 59 18.44 -6.63 -16.76
C GLY A 59 16.90 -6.65 -16.74
N LEU A 60 16.25 -5.56 -16.33
CA LEU A 60 14.78 -5.46 -16.28
C LEU A 60 14.28 -4.65 -17.49
N SER A 61 14.00 -5.33 -18.61
CA SER A 61 13.39 -4.72 -19.80
C SER A 61 11.85 -4.66 -19.68
N LEU A 62 11.28 -3.47 -19.81
CA LEU A 62 9.86 -3.27 -20.09
C LEU A 62 9.69 -3.08 -21.60
N ASN A 63 9.23 -4.11 -22.30
CA ASN A 63 8.94 -4.07 -23.73
C ASN A 63 7.81 -3.07 -24.03
N GLN A 64 8.15 -1.95 -24.68
CA GLN A 64 7.19 -1.07 -25.34
C GLN A 64 7.32 -1.28 -26.85
N ALA A 65 6.37 -2.04 -27.41
CA ALA A 65 6.31 -2.31 -28.83
C ALA A 65 5.94 -1.03 -29.59
N GLN A 66 6.81 -0.64 -30.52
CA GLN A 66 6.56 0.34 -31.58
C GLN A 66 5.54 -0.25 -32.57
N ASN A 67 4.61 0.57 -33.06
CA ASN A 67 4.19 0.44 -34.44
C ASN A 67 3.70 1.77 -35.00
N ALA A 68 4.31 2.17 -36.12
CA ALA A 68 3.98 3.34 -36.91
C ALA A 68 3.22 2.92 -38.17
N GLY A 69 2.18 3.70 -38.53
CA GLY A 69 1.73 3.92 -39.91
C GLY A 69 0.75 2.93 -40.53
N ILE A 70 -0.47 3.39 -40.81
CA ILE A 70 -1.08 3.56 -42.17
C ILE A 70 -2.60 3.76 -42.02
N GLY A 71 -3.15 4.74 -42.75
CA GLY A 71 -4.45 4.58 -43.43
C GLY A 71 -5.66 5.32 -42.87
N ASN A 72 -5.99 6.42 -43.54
CA ASN A 72 -7.22 7.22 -43.41
C ASN A 72 -8.46 6.47 -43.96
N LEU A 73 -9.64 6.67 -43.34
CA LEU A 73 -11.06 6.51 -43.80
C LEU A 73 -11.89 6.28 -42.52
N GLY A 74 -12.79 7.15 -42.05
CA GLY A 74 -13.93 7.74 -42.74
C GLY A 74 -15.23 7.07 -42.26
N THR A 75 -16.05 7.82 -41.51
CA THR A 75 -17.52 7.69 -41.33
C THR A 75 -18.10 6.75 -40.25
N SER A 76 -18.61 7.41 -39.19
CA SER A 76 -19.92 7.30 -38.52
C SER A 76 -20.63 5.95 -38.34
N SER A 77 -21.07 5.69 -37.10
CA SER A 77 -22.29 4.93 -36.80
C SER A 77 -23.00 5.46 -35.54
N PRO A 78 -24.33 5.27 -35.45
CA PRO A 78 -25.24 6.26 -34.88
C PRO A 78 -25.72 5.93 -33.47
N SER A 79 -26.24 6.97 -32.80
CA SER A 79 -27.07 6.89 -31.60
C SER A 79 -28.54 6.81 -32.01
N MET A 80 -29.27 5.88 -31.39
CA MET A 80 -30.74 5.81 -31.46
C MET A 80 -31.31 5.79 -30.05
N SER A 81 -32.40 6.52 -29.91
CA SER A 81 -33.04 6.93 -28.66
C SER A 81 -34.36 6.17 -28.40
N THR A 82 -34.78 6.18 -27.13
CA THR A 82 -36.17 6.12 -26.58
C THR A 82 -36.89 4.75 -26.43
N PRO A 83 -38.00 4.64 -25.65
CA PRO A 83 -38.37 5.29 -24.36
C PRO A 83 -39.06 4.35 -23.33
N GLY A 84 -39.35 4.85 -22.12
CA GLY A 84 -40.64 4.52 -21.45
C GLY A 84 -40.62 4.00 -19.99
N SER A 85 -40.81 4.94 -19.04
CA SER A 85 -41.64 4.90 -17.82
C SER A 85 -41.90 3.60 -17.04
N ALA A 86 -41.58 3.59 -15.73
CA ALA A 86 -42.58 3.44 -14.65
C ALA A 86 -41.96 3.55 -13.24
N SER A 87 -42.65 4.31 -12.41
CA SER A 87 -42.40 4.62 -11.00
C SER A 87 -42.51 3.41 -10.06
N ALA A 88 -41.62 3.29 -9.06
CA ALA A 88 -41.93 2.65 -7.79
C ALA A 88 -40.96 3.10 -6.68
N LYS A 89 -41.47 3.87 -5.72
CA LYS A 89 -40.82 4.19 -4.44
C LYS A 89 -40.65 2.91 -3.62
N ARG A 90 -39.47 2.66 -3.03
CA ARG A 90 -39.34 1.72 -1.91
C ARG A 90 -38.47 2.28 -0.80
N ILE A 91 -39.11 2.30 0.37
CA ILE A 91 -38.74 2.82 1.67
C ILE A 91 -37.69 1.91 2.33
N LEU A 92 -36.68 2.52 2.97
CA LEU A 92 -35.67 1.85 3.80
C LEU A 92 -36.26 1.45 5.16
N GLN A 93 -36.14 0.17 5.50
CA GLN A 93 -36.60 -0.44 6.75
C GLN A 93 -35.63 -0.17 7.92
N ARG A 94 -36.20 0.09 9.10
CA ARG A 94 -35.55 0.17 10.43
C ARG A 94 -35.67 -1.21 11.12
N PRO A 95 -34.70 -1.64 11.95
CA PRO A 95 -34.81 -2.91 12.70
C PRO A 95 -35.67 -2.78 13.99
N PRO A 96 -36.19 -3.89 14.55
CA PRO A 96 -37.32 -3.89 15.48
C PRO A 96 -36.93 -3.89 16.97
N MET A 97 -37.88 -3.45 17.82
CA MET A 97 -37.85 -3.50 19.29
C MET A 97 -38.61 -4.72 19.87
N ARG A 98 -38.29 -5.09 21.12
CA ARG A 98 -39.07 -5.96 22.03
C ARG A 98 -39.17 -5.34 23.44
N PRO A 99 -40.11 -5.76 24.32
CA PRO A 99 -41.01 -4.83 25.02
C PRO A 99 -40.94 -5.01 26.58
N PRO A 100 -41.93 -4.62 27.42
CA PRO A 100 -41.70 -3.73 28.58
C PRO A 100 -41.86 -4.39 29.95
N GLY A 101 -41.28 -3.79 31.00
CA GLY A 101 -41.50 -4.14 32.41
C GLY A 101 -41.42 -2.89 33.30
N VAL A 102 -42.37 -2.77 34.24
CA VAL A 102 -42.77 -1.59 35.05
C VAL A 102 -42.07 -1.53 36.44
N PRO A 103 -42.20 -0.43 37.24
CA PRO A 103 -41.10 0.27 37.92
C PRO A 103 -41.16 0.28 39.47
N VAL A 104 -40.11 0.75 40.18
CA VAL A 104 -40.20 1.23 41.59
C VAL A 104 -39.09 2.26 41.97
N THR A 105 -39.54 3.51 42.22
CA THR A 105 -39.22 4.58 43.22
C THR A 105 -37.81 5.09 43.64
N ASN A 106 -37.82 6.42 43.93
CA ASN A 106 -37.04 7.27 44.88
C ASN A 106 -35.69 7.86 44.38
N THR A 107 -35.33 9.15 44.53
CA THR A 107 -35.82 10.35 45.27
C THR A 107 -35.19 11.66 44.67
N MET A 108 -35.92 12.79 44.79
CA MET A 108 -35.56 14.25 44.76
C MET A 108 -34.06 14.67 44.88
N SER A 109 -33.47 15.77 44.36
CA SER A 109 -33.79 17.08 43.70
C SER A 109 -32.43 17.81 43.39
N PRO A 110 -32.28 19.07 42.91
CA PRO A 110 -32.99 19.88 41.88
C PRO A 110 -32.07 20.57 40.82
N LEU A 111 -32.71 21.01 39.71
CA LEU A 111 -32.45 22.23 38.89
C LEU A 111 -31.04 22.54 38.34
N ARG A 112 -30.85 22.31 37.02
CA ARG A 112 -30.20 23.29 36.11
C ARG A 112 -30.89 23.34 34.76
N ILE A 113 -31.11 24.57 34.32
CA ILE A 113 -31.82 25.03 33.12
C ILE A 113 -30.89 24.92 31.89
N MET A 114 -31.48 24.42 30.79
CA MET A 114 -31.14 24.59 29.36
C MET A 114 -29.68 24.43 28.90
N ASP A 115 -29.43 23.48 28.00
CA ASP A 115 -29.28 23.85 26.58
C ASP A 115 -29.45 22.65 25.65
N LEU A 116 -30.41 22.74 24.72
CA LEU A 116 -30.70 21.73 23.72
C LEU A 116 -29.90 22.07 22.44
N THR A 117 -28.59 21.80 22.44
CA THR A 117 -27.82 21.87 21.20
C THR A 117 -27.93 20.56 20.44
N THR A 118 -28.66 20.63 19.33
CA THR A 118 -28.78 19.56 18.35
C THR A 118 -27.41 19.16 17.84
N ALA A 119 -27.11 17.87 17.89
CA ALA A 119 -25.87 17.29 17.38
C ALA A 119 -25.66 17.68 15.92
N ALA A 120 -24.70 18.59 15.67
CA ALA A 120 -24.24 18.93 14.35
C ALA A 120 -23.64 17.68 13.70
N ARG A 121 -24.36 17.11 12.72
CA ARG A 121 -23.80 16.15 11.77
C ARG A 121 -22.52 16.76 11.22
N LYS A 122 -21.37 16.13 11.47
CA LYS A 122 -20.08 16.50 10.89
C LYS A 122 -20.26 16.65 9.37
N LYS A 123 -20.36 17.90 8.91
CA LYS A 123 -20.40 18.25 7.51
C LYS A 123 -19.07 17.77 6.94
N LYS A 124 -19.12 16.83 5.99
CA LYS A 124 -17.94 16.40 5.20
C LYS A 124 -17.20 17.67 4.78
N GLN A 125 -15.96 17.83 5.23
CA GLN A 125 -15.14 19.00 4.95
C GLN A 125 -15.12 19.18 3.42
N LYS A 126 -15.67 20.31 2.95
CA LYS A 126 -15.70 20.64 1.52
C LYS A 126 -14.25 20.68 1.07
N LEU A 127 -13.88 19.90 0.04
CA LEU A 127 -12.53 19.90 -0.51
C LEU A 127 -12.09 21.36 -0.74
N PRO A 128 -10.86 21.74 -0.38
CA PRO A 128 -10.38 23.09 -0.60
C PRO A 128 -10.51 23.42 -2.08
N GLU A 129 -11.21 24.50 -2.40
CA GLU A 129 -11.48 24.92 -3.78
C GLU A 129 -10.17 25.50 -4.35
N LYS A 130 -9.24 24.61 -4.74
CA LYS A 130 -7.95 24.95 -5.34
C LYS A 130 -8.11 25.44 -6.80
N GLN A 131 -9.27 25.27 -7.43
CA GLN A 131 -9.47 25.64 -8.83
C GLN A 131 -9.75 27.14 -9.00
N LEU A 132 -9.01 27.81 -9.89
CA LEU A 132 -9.34 29.17 -10.33
C LEU A 132 -10.51 29.13 -11.32
N GLN A 133 -11.50 29.99 -11.14
CA GLN A 133 -12.63 30.12 -12.09
C GLN A 133 -12.18 30.64 -13.46
N ASP A 134 -12.79 30.15 -14.55
CA ASP A 134 -12.47 30.51 -15.95
C ASP A 134 -12.42 32.03 -16.22
N ARG A 135 -13.26 32.80 -15.52
CA ARG A 135 -13.30 34.27 -15.64
C ARG A 135 -12.11 34.98 -14.97
N VAL A 136 -11.41 34.33 -14.04
CA VAL A 136 -10.09 34.77 -13.54
C VAL A 136 -9.04 34.42 -14.58
N ALA A 137 -9.18 33.24 -15.21
CA ALA A 137 -8.19 32.74 -16.16
C ALA A 137 -8.07 33.59 -17.42
N ALA A 138 -9.18 34.17 -17.88
CA ALA A 138 -9.19 35.11 -18.99
C ALA A 138 -8.45 36.45 -18.73
N ILE A 139 -8.23 36.81 -17.46
CA ILE A 139 -7.61 38.10 -17.07
C ILE A 139 -6.12 37.92 -16.73
N LEU A 140 -5.72 36.73 -16.31
CA LEU A 140 -4.36 36.41 -15.88
C LEU A 140 -3.81 35.25 -16.71
N PRO A 141 -2.93 35.48 -17.71
CA PRO A 141 -2.40 34.42 -18.55
C PRO A 141 -1.62 33.35 -17.77
N GLU A 142 -1.01 33.71 -16.63
CA GLU A 142 -0.28 32.80 -15.74
C GLU A 142 -1.21 31.81 -14.99
N SER A 143 -2.52 32.04 -14.98
CA SER A 143 -3.50 31.10 -14.41
C SER A 143 -3.56 29.76 -15.16
N ALA A 144 -3.17 29.75 -16.45
CA ALA A 144 -3.07 28.54 -17.24
C ALA A 144 -1.94 27.64 -16.72
N LEU A 145 -0.80 28.24 -16.33
CA LEU A 145 0.32 27.51 -15.71
C LEU A 145 -0.11 26.91 -14.37
N TYR A 146 -0.84 27.65 -13.54
CA TYR A 146 -1.36 27.12 -12.28
C TYR A 146 -2.29 25.92 -12.49
N THR A 147 -3.16 25.98 -13.51
CA THR A 147 -4.04 24.85 -13.86
C THR A 147 -3.24 23.63 -14.32
N GLN A 148 -2.21 23.83 -15.15
CA GLN A 148 -1.29 22.75 -15.56
C GLN A 148 -0.54 22.14 -14.37
N LEU A 149 -0.12 22.96 -13.40
CA LEU A 149 0.53 22.49 -12.17
C LEU A 149 -0.42 21.65 -11.33
N LEU A 150 -1.70 22.03 -11.19
CA LEU A 150 -2.72 21.22 -10.51
C LEU A 150 -2.95 19.88 -11.21
N GLU A 151 -3.02 19.87 -12.54
CA GLU A 151 -3.13 18.62 -13.31
C GLU A 151 -1.89 17.73 -13.17
N PHE A 152 -0.71 18.33 -13.10
CA PHE A 152 0.54 17.61 -12.85
C PHE A 152 0.58 17.04 -11.43
N GLU A 153 0.24 17.83 -10.41
CA GLU A 153 0.10 17.40 -9.00
C GLU A 153 -0.85 16.21 -8.91
N ALA A 154 -2.04 16.30 -9.51
CA ALA A 154 -3.02 15.21 -9.51
C ALA A 154 -2.48 13.91 -10.14
N ARG A 155 -1.66 14.01 -11.20
CA ARG A 155 -1.00 12.84 -11.81
C ARG A 155 0.07 12.25 -10.91
N VAL A 156 0.88 13.08 -10.25
CA VAL A 156 1.90 12.66 -9.30
C VAL A 156 1.25 11.97 -8.09
N ASP A 157 0.20 12.56 -7.52
CA ASP A 157 -0.54 11.99 -6.39
C ASP A 157 -1.19 10.64 -6.73
N ALA A 158 -1.77 10.52 -7.93
CA ALA A 158 -2.33 9.27 -8.42
C ALA A 158 -1.24 8.18 -8.56
N ALA A 159 -0.08 8.54 -9.12
CA ALA A 159 1.06 7.63 -9.26
C ALA A 159 1.63 7.21 -7.91
N LEU A 160 1.78 8.16 -6.97
CA LEU A 160 2.27 7.90 -5.62
C LEU A 160 1.30 7.02 -4.84
N THR A 161 -0.01 7.30 -4.91
CA THR A 161 -1.05 6.49 -4.26
C THR A 161 -1.06 5.07 -4.80
N ARG A 162 -0.99 4.91 -6.13
CA ARG A 162 -0.87 3.60 -6.76
C ARG A 162 0.38 2.86 -6.27
N LYS A 163 1.54 3.52 -6.26
CA LYS A 163 2.79 2.91 -5.81
C LYS A 163 2.75 2.56 -4.32
N LYS A 164 2.09 3.36 -3.49
CA LYS A 164 1.85 3.07 -2.06
C LYS A 164 1.08 1.76 -1.90
N VAL A 165 0.02 1.55 -2.69
CA VAL A 165 -0.76 0.30 -2.69
C VAL A 165 0.10 -0.87 -3.15
N ASP A 166 0.87 -0.72 -4.24
CA ASP A 166 1.76 -1.77 -4.74
C ASP A 166 2.80 -2.18 -3.66
N ILE A 167 3.37 -1.20 -2.94
CA ILE A 167 4.33 -1.46 -1.86
C ILE A 167 3.65 -2.18 -0.69
N GLN A 168 2.44 -1.75 -0.29
CA GLN A 168 1.68 -2.41 0.77
C GLN A 168 1.34 -3.87 0.41
N GLU A 169 1.00 -4.14 -0.86
CA GLU A 169 0.75 -5.49 -1.35
C GLU A 169 2.03 -6.35 -1.33
N ALA A 170 3.16 -5.79 -1.78
CA ALA A 170 4.46 -6.47 -1.76
C ALA A 170 4.94 -6.77 -0.33
N LEU A 171 4.62 -5.91 0.65
CA LEU A 171 4.92 -6.18 2.07
C LEU A 171 4.01 -7.26 2.67
N LYS A 172 2.76 -7.37 2.20
CA LYS A 172 1.83 -8.43 2.63
C LYS A 172 2.24 -9.80 2.10
N ASN A 173 2.71 -9.86 0.86
CA ASN A 173 3.19 -11.07 0.20
C ASN A 173 4.67 -10.88 -0.18
N PRO A 174 5.58 -10.99 0.79
CA PRO A 174 6.99 -10.72 0.57
C PRO A 174 7.56 -11.60 -0.56
N PRO A 175 8.22 -11.01 -1.58
CA PRO A 175 8.95 -11.81 -2.55
C PRO A 175 10.09 -12.54 -1.84
N CYS A 176 10.22 -13.83 -2.11
CA CYS A 176 11.25 -14.69 -1.56
C CYS A 176 12.18 -15.18 -2.67
N VAL A 177 13.45 -15.37 -2.33
CA VAL A 177 14.45 -16.03 -3.16
C VAL A 177 14.83 -17.37 -2.51
N GLN A 178 15.02 -18.41 -3.32
CA GLN A 178 15.52 -19.68 -2.80
C GLN A 178 17.01 -19.55 -2.48
N LYS A 179 17.39 -19.99 -1.28
CA LYS A 179 18.77 -20.05 -0.81
C LYS A 179 19.03 -21.39 -0.14
N THR A 180 20.30 -21.78 -0.08
CA THR A 180 20.72 -23.01 0.59
C THR A 180 20.97 -22.73 2.07
N LEU A 181 20.18 -23.35 2.93
CA LEU A 181 20.43 -23.45 4.37
C LEU A 181 21.31 -24.68 4.63
N ARG A 182 22.56 -24.45 5.02
CA ARG A 182 23.47 -25.50 5.47
C ARG A 182 23.32 -25.72 6.96
N ILE A 183 22.95 -26.93 7.34
CA ILE A 183 22.72 -27.39 8.71
C ILE A 183 23.93 -28.19 9.17
N TYR A 184 24.61 -27.70 10.20
CA TYR A 184 25.73 -28.36 10.86
C TYR A 184 25.22 -29.11 12.09
N VAL A 185 25.49 -30.41 12.13
CA VAL A 185 25.23 -31.25 13.31
C VAL A 185 26.55 -31.81 13.80
N PHE A 186 26.87 -31.50 15.05
CA PHE A 186 28.09 -31.97 15.71
C PHE A 186 27.88 -32.08 17.21
N ASN A 187 28.74 -32.84 17.89
CA ASN A 187 28.68 -32.96 19.33
C ASN A 187 30.03 -32.65 19.99
N THR A 188 29.99 -32.09 21.20
CA THR A 188 31.17 -31.91 22.05
C THR A 188 31.00 -32.76 23.30
N PHE A 189 32.09 -33.17 23.94
CA PHE A 189 32.05 -33.96 25.17
C PHE A 189 33.06 -33.45 26.20
N ALA A 190 32.79 -33.68 27.48
CA ALA A 190 33.63 -33.28 28.60
C ALA A 190 33.63 -34.35 29.69
N ASN A 191 34.72 -34.43 30.46
CA ASN A 191 34.89 -35.33 31.61
C ASN A 191 34.68 -36.83 31.28
N GLN A 192 34.99 -37.26 30.05
CA GLN A 192 34.85 -38.65 29.60
C GLN A 192 35.99 -39.56 30.09
N MET A 193 37.18 -39.01 30.35
CA MET A 193 38.32 -39.76 30.87
C MET A 193 38.29 -39.78 32.40
N GLN A 194 38.06 -40.95 33.01
CA GLN A 194 38.20 -41.14 34.46
C GLN A 194 39.70 -41.22 34.82
N THR A 195 40.32 -40.11 35.21
CA THR A 195 41.66 -40.14 35.82
C THR A 195 41.55 -40.61 37.27
N ILE A 196 42.22 -41.72 37.61
CA ILE A 196 42.44 -42.17 38.99
C ILE A 196 43.57 -41.30 39.58
N PRO A 197 43.45 -40.71 40.79
CA PRO A 197 42.42 -40.89 41.80
C PRO A 197 41.16 -40.04 41.57
N LYS A 198 39.99 -40.61 41.87
CA LYS A 198 38.70 -39.91 41.85
C LYS A 198 38.73 -38.74 42.84
N LYS A 199 38.93 -37.52 42.34
CA LYS A 199 38.66 -36.31 43.14
C LYS A 199 37.17 -36.32 43.54
N PRO A 200 36.82 -36.07 44.81
CA PRO A 200 35.44 -36.14 45.29
C PRO A 200 34.50 -35.09 44.67
N ASN A 201 35.05 -34.10 43.96
CA ASN A 201 34.31 -33.02 43.28
C ASN A 201 34.40 -33.08 41.74
N ALA A 202 34.68 -34.24 41.14
CA ALA A 202 34.76 -34.35 39.68
C ALA A 202 33.35 -34.25 39.05
N GLU A 203 33.19 -33.33 38.10
CA GLU A 203 31.97 -33.20 37.32
C GLU A 203 31.67 -34.49 36.52
N PRO A 204 30.40 -34.91 36.40
CA PRO A 204 30.05 -36.12 35.68
C PRO A 204 30.36 -36.02 34.18
N PRO A 205 30.57 -37.16 33.49
CA PRO A 205 30.75 -37.20 32.04
C PRO A 205 29.52 -36.60 31.35
N THR A 206 29.76 -35.65 30.45
CA THR A 206 28.70 -34.97 29.70
C THR A 206 29.00 -34.93 28.23
N TRP A 207 27.92 -34.84 27.46
CA TRP A 207 27.96 -34.55 26.04
C TRP A 207 26.97 -33.43 25.73
N THR A 208 27.28 -32.71 24.66
CA THR A 208 26.49 -31.60 24.15
C THR A 208 26.31 -31.78 22.65
N LEU A 209 25.09 -31.92 22.19
CA LEU A 209 24.73 -31.90 20.77
C LEU A 209 24.44 -30.45 20.35
N LYS A 210 25.01 -30.01 19.23
CA LYS A 210 24.76 -28.69 18.64
C LYS A 210 24.24 -28.84 17.21
N ILE A 211 23.13 -28.16 16.93
CA ILE A 211 22.51 -28.07 15.61
C ILE A 211 22.48 -26.59 15.24
N ILE A 212 23.26 -26.19 14.25
CA ILE A 212 23.39 -24.79 13.83
C ILE A 212 23.10 -24.72 12.33
N GLY A 213 22.36 -23.71 11.88
CA GLY A 213 22.17 -23.49 10.44
C GLY A 213 22.68 -22.15 9.97
N ARG A 214 23.13 -22.10 8.72
CA ARG A 214 23.61 -20.89 8.06
C ARG A 214 23.12 -20.84 6.63
N ILE A 215 22.68 -19.67 6.19
CA ILE A 215 22.37 -19.43 4.78
C ILE A 215 23.69 -19.26 4.03
N LEU A 216 23.88 -20.03 2.97
CA LEU A 216 25.02 -19.89 2.06
C LEU A 216 24.74 -18.74 1.08
N GLU A 217 25.73 -17.89 0.87
CA GLU A 217 25.69 -16.86 -0.18
C GLU A 217 26.37 -17.39 -1.45
N ASP A 218 25.76 -17.12 -2.60
CA ASP A 218 26.28 -17.55 -3.90
C ASP A 218 27.59 -16.79 -4.18
N GLY A 219 28.71 -17.52 -4.31
CA GLY A 219 30.01 -16.96 -4.69
C GLY A 219 31.09 -16.96 -3.59
N VAL A 220 30.85 -17.53 -2.41
CA VAL A 220 31.88 -17.72 -1.37
C VAL A 220 32.30 -19.19 -1.31
N ASP A 221 33.59 -19.42 -1.47
CA ASP A 221 34.24 -20.75 -1.49
C ASP A 221 33.97 -21.54 -0.18
N PRO A 222 33.44 -22.78 -0.25
CA PRO A 222 33.03 -23.56 0.93
C PRO A 222 34.16 -24.03 1.86
N ASP A 223 35.44 -23.86 1.49
CA ASP A 223 36.60 -24.44 2.19
C ASP A 223 37.22 -23.56 3.28
N GLN A 224 36.59 -22.45 3.71
CA GLN A 224 37.07 -21.71 4.90
C GLN A 224 36.59 -22.36 6.21
N PRO A 225 37.49 -22.85 7.08
CA PRO A 225 37.12 -23.39 8.39
C PRO A 225 36.86 -22.23 9.35
N ALA A 226 35.68 -21.63 9.25
CA ALA A 226 35.28 -20.54 10.12
C ALA A 226 34.00 -20.93 10.87
N PHE A 227 34.21 -21.66 11.97
CA PHE A 227 33.19 -21.93 12.98
C PHE A 227 32.52 -20.64 13.53
N VAL A 228 32.98 -19.44 13.13
CA VAL A 228 32.49 -18.14 13.59
C VAL A 228 32.50 -17.06 12.47
N GLN A 229 31.96 -17.32 11.27
CA GLN A 229 31.54 -16.19 10.42
C GLN A 229 30.23 -15.60 10.97
N LYS A 230 30.22 -14.27 11.15
CA LYS A 230 29.08 -13.49 11.66
C LYS A 230 27.82 -13.78 10.84
N THR A 231 26.73 -14.12 11.51
CA THR A 231 25.42 -14.25 10.87
C THR A 231 25.02 -12.89 10.29
N ASN A 232 24.61 -12.88 9.03
CA ASN A 232 24.14 -11.66 8.38
C ASN A 232 22.78 -11.27 9.00
N PRO A 233 22.66 -10.12 9.70
CA PRO A 233 21.41 -9.71 10.37
C PRO A 233 20.28 -9.39 9.39
N LEU A 234 20.54 -9.43 8.08
CA LEU A 234 19.53 -9.32 7.05
C LEU A 234 18.72 -10.61 6.85
N TYR A 235 19.24 -11.79 7.20
CA TYR A 235 18.53 -13.05 7.02
C TYR A 235 17.74 -13.48 8.25
N PRO A 236 16.65 -14.24 8.06
CA PRO A 236 15.97 -14.92 9.16
C PRO A 236 16.92 -15.88 9.88
N LYS A 237 16.75 -16.01 11.19
CA LYS A 237 17.56 -16.94 12.00
C LYS A 237 17.21 -18.38 11.67
N PHE A 238 18.12 -19.31 11.96
CA PHE A 238 17.94 -20.75 11.71
C PHE A 238 16.57 -21.30 12.16
N SER A 239 16.14 -20.98 13.39
CA SER A 239 14.88 -21.53 13.91
C SER A 239 13.63 -20.96 13.22
N SER A 240 13.72 -19.85 12.47
CA SER A 240 12.58 -19.27 11.75
C SER A 240 12.08 -20.16 10.60
N PHE A 241 12.95 -21.02 10.08
CA PHE A 241 12.65 -21.94 8.98
C PHE A 241 11.95 -23.23 9.43
N PHE A 242 11.78 -23.46 10.73
CA PHE A 242 11.21 -24.70 11.26
C PHE A 242 10.05 -24.41 12.20
N LYS A 243 8.95 -25.14 12.02
CA LYS A 243 7.77 -25.09 12.88
C LYS A 243 8.00 -25.91 14.15
N ARG A 244 8.68 -27.05 13.99
CA ARG A 244 8.99 -28.00 15.07
C ARG A 244 10.32 -28.69 14.82
N VAL A 245 11.10 -28.86 15.88
CA VAL A 245 12.33 -29.66 15.90
C VAL A 245 12.20 -30.71 16.99
N THR A 246 12.37 -31.97 16.63
CA THR A 246 12.29 -33.10 17.55
C THR A 246 13.61 -33.86 17.55
N ILE A 247 14.19 -34.03 18.73
CA ILE A 247 15.44 -34.77 18.93
C ILE A 247 15.11 -35.99 19.79
N SER A 248 15.27 -37.17 19.20
CA SER A 248 15.02 -38.46 19.84
C SER A 248 16.35 -39.13 20.18
N LEU A 249 16.58 -39.29 21.48
CA LEU A 249 17.71 -39.99 22.08
C LEU A 249 17.37 -41.48 22.29
N ASP A 250 18.38 -42.28 22.66
CA ASP A 250 18.15 -43.69 22.99
C ASP A 250 17.33 -43.83 24.28
N GLN A 251 16.15 -44.44 24.17
CA GLN A 251 15.22 -44.67 25.28
C GLN A 251 15.84 -45.54 26.39
N ARG A 252 16.78 -46.44 26.05
CA ARG A 252 17.46 -47.30 27.04
C ARG A 252 18.43 -46.50 27.91
N LEU A 253 19.01 -45.45 27.35
CA LEU A 253 19.95 -44.56 28.07
C LEU A 253 19.23 -43.41 28.78
N TYR A 254 18.09 -42.96 28.25
CA TYR A 254 17.33 -41.82 28.78
C TYR A 254 15.80 -42.09 28.91
N PRO A 255 15.34 -43.02 29.76
CA PRO A 255 13.93 -43.43 29.82
C PRO A 255 12.96 -42.24 30.00
N GLU A 256 13.27 -41.35 30.94
CA GLU A 256 12.40 -40.23 31.33
C GLU A 256 12.41 -39.05 30.35
N ASN A 257 13.51 -38.83 29.61
CA ASN A 257 13.74 -37.61 28.82
C ASN A 257 14.43 -37.89 27.48
N HIS A 258 14.02 -38.97 26.80
CA HIS A 258 14.56 -39.37 25.51
C HIS A 258 14.05 -38.52 24.33
N ILE A 259 12.96 -37.75 24.49
CA ILE A 259 12.42 -36.92 23.42
C ILE A 259 12.49 -35.44 23.85
N ILE A 260 13.11 -34.63 23.01
CA ILE A 260 13.20 -33.17 23.19
C ILE A 260 12.48 -32.52 22.02
N ILE A 261 11.49 -31.68 22.30
CA ILE A 261 10.68 -31.01 21.28
C ILE A 261 10.80 -29.50 21.47
N TRP A 262 11.15 -28.81 20.40
CA TRP A 262 11.04 -27.37 20.28
C TRP A 262 9.95 -27.03 19.26
N GLU A 263 9.03 -26.13 19.62
CA GLU A 263 7.97 -25.62 18.75
C GLU A 263 8.08 -24.11 18.61
N GLN A 264 8.06 -23.61 17.37
CA GLN A 264 8.19 -22.18 17.08
C GLN A 264 7.07 -21.36 17.73
N ALA A 265 5.83 -21.87 17.73
CA ALA A 265 4.67 -21.18 18.31
C ALA A 265 4.77 -20.94 19.83
N ARG A 266 5.64 -21.68 20.53
CA ARG A 266 5.90 -21.53 21.96
C ARG A 266 7.17 -20.74 22.25
N SER A 267 7.94 -20.39 21.22
CA SER A 267 9.22 -19.70 21.36
C SER A 267 9.03 -18.19 21.36
N PRO A 268 9.56 -17.45 22.36
CA PRO A 268 9.41 -15.99 22.41
C PRO A 268 10.24 -15.27 21.33
N ALA A 269 11.32 -15.89 20.86
CA ALA A 269 12.19 -15.33 19.83
C ALA A 269 12.79 -16.44 18.94
N PRO A 270 13.23 -16.10 17.72
CA PRO A 270 14.03 -17.00 16.91
C PRO A 270 15.47 -17.17 17.44
N HIS A 271 16.06 -18.33 17.16
CA HIS A 271 17.39 -18.77 17.58
C HIS A 271 18.26 -19.19 16.37
N GLU A 272 19.59 -19.07 16.51
CA GLU A 272 20.58 -19.45 15.48
C GLU A 272 20.89 -20.96 15.44
N GLY A 273 20.50 -21.67 16.49
CA GLY A 273 20.80 -23.08 16.66
C GLY A 273 20.20 -23.63 17.95
N PHE A 274 20.28 -24.94 18.10
CA PHE A 274 19.85 -25.67 19.28
C PHE A 274 21.04 -26.35 19.93
N GLU A 275 21.12 -26.27 21.26
CA GLU A 275 22.14 -26.92 22.05
C GLU A 275 21.49 -27.80 23.12
N VAL A 276 21.81 -29.09 23.11
CA VAL A 276 21.29 -30.07 24.07
C VAL A 276 22.45 -30.66 24.84
N LYS A 277 22.51 -30.39 26.14
CA LYS A 277 23.50 -30.97 27.07
C LYS A 277 22.86 -32.04 27.95
N ARG A 278 23.50 -33.21 28.06
CA ARG A 278 23.10 -34.33 28.93
C ARG A 278 24.31 -35.02 29.55
N LYS A 279 24.08 -35.75 30.64
CA LYS A 279 25.09 -36.61 31.27
C LYS A 279 25.10 -37.96 30.56
N GLY A 280 26.27 -38.54 30.33
CA GLY A 280 26.41 -39.84 29.68
C GLY A 280 27.82 -40.13 29.19
N ASP A 281 28.18 -41.41 29.25
CA ASP A 281 29.49 -41.99 28.91
C ASP A 281 29.41 -43.06 27.81
N LYS A 282 28.23 -43.27 27.21
CA LYS A 282 27.99 -44.22 26.13
C LYS A 282 27.67 -43.52 24.81
N GLU A 283 28.24 -44.02 23.72
CA GLU A 283 27.93 -43.58 22.36
C GLU A 283 26.61 -44.20 21.86
N PHE A 284 25.81 -43.41 21.13
CA PHE A 284 24.54 -43.85 20.55
C PHE A 284 24.15 -42.94 19.37
N THR A 285 23.16 -43.35 18.58
CA THR A 285 22.63 -42.54 17.46
C THR A 285 21.43 -41.73 17.89
N VAL A 286 21.48 -40.43 17.61
CA VAL A 286 20.38 -39.48 17.81
C VAL A 286 19.63 -39.30 16.50
N ASN A 287 18.30 -39.32 16.56
CA ASN A 287 17.42 -39.03 15.44
C ASN A 287 16.88 -37.61 15.57
N ILE A 288 17.13 -36.77 14.56
CA ILE A 288 16.69 -35.38 14.51
C ILE A 288 15.63 -35.26 13.41
N ARG A 289 14.43 -34.80 13.77
CA ARG A 289 13.33 -34.53 12.84
C ARG A 289 13.07 -33.02 12.79
N LEU A 290 13.16 -32.43 11.61
CA LEU A 290 12.95 -31.01 11.37
C LEU A 290 11.70 -30.80 10.51
N GLU A 291 10.67 -30.15 11.04
CA GLU A 291 9.47 -29.77 10.31
C GLU A 291 9.59 -28.34 9.80
N MET A 292 9.60 -28.16 8.48
CA MET A 292 9.75 -26.86 7.84
C MET A 292 8.56 -25.94 8.14
N ASN A 293 8.84 -24.65 8.34
CA ASN A 293 7.85 -23.58 8.45
C ASN A 293 7.78 -22.82 7.12
N TYR A 294 6.88 -23.23 6.23
CA TYR A 294 6.65 -22.53 4.97
C TYR A 294 5.68 -21.37 5.17
N ALA A 295 6.08 -20.17 4.72
CA ALA A 295 5.25 -18.98 4.69
C ALA A 295 5.26 -18.39 3.27
N PRO A 296 4.16 -18.50 2.49
CA PRO A 296 2.87 -19.13 2.82
C PRO A 296 2.94 -20.66 2.97
N GLU A 297 1.97 -21.24 3.67
CA GLU A 297 1.91 -22.69 3.95
C GLU A 297 1.89 -23.51 2.65
N LYS A 298 2.81 -24.47 2.56
CA LYS A 298 2.91 -25.43 1.46
C LYS A 298 2.38 -26.78 1.90
N PHE A 299 1.80 -27.50 0.94
CA PHE A 299 1.20 -28.82 1.11
C PHE A 299 1.82 -29.79 0.14
N LYS A 300 2.02 -31.03 0.59
CA LYS A 300 2.32 -32.15 -0.29
C LYS A 300 1.02 -32.64 -0.92
N LEU A 301 1.05 -32.85 -2.24
CA LEU A 301 -0.09 -33.33 -3.01
C LEU A 301 -0.16 -34.86 -2.96
N SER A 302 -1.39 -35.40 -2.97
CA SER A 302 -1.62 -36.84 -3.17
C SER A 302 -1.19 -37.29 -4.57
N SER A 303 -0.81 -38.57 -4.73
CA SER A 303 -0.35 -39.14 -6.02
C SER A 303 -1.28 -38.80 -7.19
N ALA A 304 -2.60 -38.89 -6.99
CA ALA A 304 -3.58 -38.58 -8.02
C ALA A 304 -3.52 -37.12 -8.51
N LEU A 305 -3.26 -36.18 -7.61
CA LEU A 305 -3.17 -34.75 -7.94
C LEU A 305 -1.79 -34.39 -8.53
N VAL A 306 -0.73 -35.09 -8.09
CA VAL A 306 0.61 -34.99 -8.68
C VAL A 306 0.60 -35.44 -10.14
N GLU A 307 -0.10 -36.54 -10.47
CA GLU A 307 -0.22 -37.02 -11.87
C GLU A 307 -0.90 -36.01 -12.80
N VAL A 308 -1.85 -35.22 -12.28
CA VAL A 308 -2.60 -34.22 -13.06
C VAL A 308 -1.76 -32.95 -13.25
N LEU A 309 -1.15 -32.45 -12.18
CA LEU A 309 -0.52 -31.13 -12.15
C LEU A 309 0.99 -31.16 -12.37
N GLY A 310 1.65 -32.30 -12.14
CA GLY A 310 3.11 -32.42 -12.14
C GLY A 310 3.80 -31.70 -10.97
N ILE A 311 3.07 -31.41 -9.89
CA ILE A 311 3.54 -30.63 -8.74
C ILE A 311 3.51 -31.51 -7.49
N GLU A 312 4.63 -31.62 -6.77
CA GLU A 312 4.70 -32.40 -5.53
C GLU A 312 4.36 -31.61 -4.27
N VAL A 313 4.90 -30.39 -4.14
CA VAL A 313 4.72 -29.53 -2.97
C VAL A 313 4.51 -28.09 -3.40
N ASP A 314 3.37 -27.50 -3.05
CA ASP A 314 3.08 -26.09 -3.34
C ASP A 314 2.01 -25.52 -2.39
N THR A 315 1.75 -24.23 -2.52
CA THR A 315 0.75 -23.48 -1.78
C THR A 315 -0.65 -23.73 -2.32
N ARG A 316 -1.64 -23.73 -1.43
CA ARG A 316 -3.05 -23.96 -1.81
C ARG A 316 -3.56 -23.05 -2.94
N PRO A 317 -3.27 -21.73 -2.97
CA PRO A 317 -3.67 -20.87 -4.08
C PRO A 317 -3.02 -21.26 -5.41
N ARG A 318 -1.73 -21.62 -5.42
CA ARG A 318 -1.04 -22.07 -6.65
C ARG A 318 -1.58 -23.39 -7.15
N ILE A 319 -1.91 -24.33 -6.27
CA ILE A 319 -2.55 -25.60 -6.63
C ILE A 319 -3.91 -25.35 -7.30
N ILE A 320 -4.75 -24.48 -6.72
CA ILE A 320 -6.05 -24.11 -7.32
C ILE A 320 -5.85 -23.45 -8.68
N ALA A 321 -4.88 -22.54 -8.79
CA ALA A 321 -4.55 -21.90 -10.06
C ALA A 321 -4.06 -22.94 -11.09
N ALA A 322 -3.23 -23.90 -10.70
CA ALA A 322 -2.75 -24.96 -11.60
C ALA A 322 -3.91 -25.83 -12.11
N ILE A 323 -4.88 -26.18 -11.26
CA ILE A 323 -6.10 -26.88 -11.67
C ILE A 323 -6.90 -26.04 -12.67
N TRP A 324 -7.05 -24.73 -12.42
CA TRP A 324 -7.70 -23.82 -13.36
C TRP A 324 -7.01 -23.80 -14.73
N HIS A 325 -5.68 -23.69 -14.74
CA HIS A 325 -4.90 -23.72 -15.99
C HIS A 325 -5.04 -25.06 -16.71
N TYR A 326 -5.04 -26.18 -15.99
CA TYR A 326 -5.26 -27.51 -16.54
C TYR A 326 -6.63 -27.62 -17.23
N VAL A 327 -7.69 -27.20 -16.54
CA VAL A 327 -9.07 -27.20 -17.07
C VAL A 327 -9.17 -26.33 -18.33
N LYS A 328 -8.54 -25.15 -18.32
CA LYS A 328 -8.52 -24.24 -19.47
C LYS A 328 -7.75 -24.84 -20.66
N ALA A 329 -6.58 -25.42 -20.41
CA ALA A 329 -5.73 -26.01 -21.45
C ALA A 329 -6.42 -27.19 -22.15
N ARG A 330 -7.17 -28.00 -21.40
CA ARG A 330 -7.93 -29.15 -21.93
C ARG A 330 -9.37 -28.80 -22.37
N LYS A 331 -9.75 -27.51 -22.32
CA LYS A 331 -11.09 -27.02 -22.68
C LYS A 331 -12.23 -27.79 -21.98
N LEU A 332 -12.02 -28.10 -20.70
CA LEU A 332 -12.95 -28.89 -19.88
C LEU A 332 -14.09 -28.05 -19.27
N GLN A 333 -14.06 -26.73 -19.45
CA GLN A 333 -15.11 -25.84 -18.96
C GLN A 333 -16.43 -26.09 -19.71
N ASN A 334 -17.53 -26.13 -18.97
CA ASN A 334 -18.84 -26.40 -19.57
C ASN A 334 -19.34 -25.17 -20.35
N PRO A 335 -19.71 -25.30 -21.64
CA PRO A 335 -20.17 -24.17 -22.45
C PRO A 335 -21.52 -23.61 -21.99
N ASN A 336 -22.37 -24.43 -21.36
CA ASN A 336 -23.70 -24.03 -20.89
C ASN A 336 -23.66 -23.41 -19.49
N ASP A 337 -22.62 -23.71 -18.70
CA ASP A 337 -22.46 -23.22 -17.33
C ASP A 337 -20.97 -22.96 -17.03
N PRO A 338 -20.50 -21.71 -17.18
CA PRO A 338 -19.09 -21.37 -17.01
C PRO A 338 -18.61 -21.52 -15.55
N SER A 339 -19.52 -21.73 -14.58
CA SER A 339 -19.17 -21.96 -13.18
C SER A 339 -18.71 -23.40 -12.89
N CYS A 340 -18.90 -24.31 -13.85
CA CYS A 340 -18.55 -25.72 -13.75
C CYS A 340 -17.58 -26.17 -14.85
N PHE A 341 -16.85 -27.26 -14.57
CA PHE A 341 -16.08 -27.99 -15.56
C PHE A 341 -16.38 -29.49 -15.48
N ASN A 342 -16.23 -30.17 -16.60
CA ASN A 342 -16.37 -31.62 -16.70
C ASN A 342 -15.00 -32.25 -16.45
N CYS A 343 -14.92 -33.18 -15.51
CA CYS A 343 -13.69 -33.87 -15.16
C CYS A 343 -13.35 -34.90 -16.23
N ASP A 344 -12.10 -34.87 -16.71
CA ASP A 344 -11.56 -35.95 -17.52
C ASP A 344 -11.14 -37.14 -16.64
N ALA A 345 -10.63 -38.22 -17.24
CA ALA A 345 -10.27 -39.43 -16.52
C ALA A 345 -9.28 -39.20 -15.35
N GLN A 346 -8.39 -38.19 -15.47
CA GLN A 346 -7.43 -37.86 -14.42
C GLN A 346 -8.09 -37.05 -13.29
N LEU A 347 -8.87 -36.02 -13.63
CA LEU A 347 -9.60 -35.24 -12.63
C LEU A 347 -10.69 -36.05 -11.93
N MET A 348 -11.27 -37.04 -12.60
CA MET A 348 -12.24 -37.96 -12.00
C MET A 348 -11.61 -38.81 -10.90
N LYS A 349 -10.34 -39.22 -11.04
CA LYS A 349 -9.60 -39.91 -9.96
C LYS A 349 -9.37 -39.02 -8.73
N VAL A 350 -9.25 -37.71 -8.93
CA VAL A 350 -9.07 -36.74 -7.84
C VAL A 350 -10.42 -36.41 -7.20
N PHE A 351 -11.39 -35.95 -7.97
CA PHE A 351 -12.63 -35.40 -7.42
C PHE A 351 -13.75 -36.41 -7.20
N GLY A 352 -13.67 -37.57 -7.84
CA GLY A 352 -14.67 -38.64 -7.79
C GLY A 352 -16.00 -38.30 -8.47
N GLU A 353 -16.07 -37.19 -9.21
CA GLU A 353 -17.29 -36.67 -9.84
C GLU A 353 -17.01 -36.33 -11.31
N GLU A 354 -18.02 -36.49 -12.16
CA GLU A 354 -17.94 -36.13 -13.58
C GLU A 354 -18.00 -34.61 -13.80
N LYS A 355 -18.70 -33.88 -12.91
CA LYS A 355 -18.89 -32.42 -13.03
C LYS A 355 -18.64 -31.74 -11.70
N VAL A 356 -17.73 -30.76 -11.68
CA VAL A 356 -17.33 -30.03 -10.46
C VAL A 356 -17.49 -28.53 -10.67
N LYS A 357 -17.99 -27.83 -9.64
CA LYS A 357 -18.04 -26.37 -9.56
C LYS A 357 -16.71 -25.80 -9.12
N PHE A 358 -16.25 -24.70 -9.73
CA PHE A 358 -15.00 -24.04 -9.32
C PHE A 358 -14.99 -23.62 -7.85
N THR A 359 -16.14 -23.22 -7.29
CA THR A 359 -16.28 -22.86 -5.87
C THR A 359 -16.01 -24.04 -4.93
N MET A 360 -16.29 -25.27 -5.36
CA MET A 360 -16.11 -26.48 -4.57
C MET A 360 -14.68 -27.05 -4.66
N VAL A 361 -13.88 -26.62 -5.65
CA VAL A 361 -12.50 -27.11 -5.85
C VAL A 361 -11.68 -26.95 -4.59
N SER A 362 -11.71 -25.77 -3.97
CA SER A 362 -11.02 -25.48 -2.72
C SER A 362 -11.33 -26.52 -1.63
N GLN A 363 -12.61 -26.86 -1.43
CA GLN A 363 -13.01 -27.85 -0.42
C GLN A 363 -12.58 -29.27 -0.81
N LYS A 364 -12.80 -29.66 -2.07
CA LYS A 364 -12.49 -31.02 -2.54
C LYS A 364 -11.00 -31.32 -2.56
N ILE A 365 -10.14 -30.36 -2.89
CA ILE A 365 -8.69 -30.60 -2.87
C ILE A 365 -8.15 -30.81 -1.45
N SER A 366 -8.83 -30.34 -0.40
CA SER A 366 -8.31 -30.42 0.98
C SER A 366 -7.99 -31.86 1.42
N GLN A 367 -8.73 -32.87 0.94
CA GLN A 367 -8.44 -34.29 1.22
C GLN A 367 -7.21 -34.83 0.48
N HIS A 368 -6.73 -34.11 -0.53
CA HIS A 368 -5.54 -34.41 -1.33
C HIS A 368 -4.31 -33.59 -0.93
N LEU A 369 -4.43 -32.78 0.13
CA LEU A 369 -3.36 -31.94 0.66
C LEU A 369 -2.95 -32.45 2.04
N SER A 370 -1.68 -32.80 2.20
CA SER A 370 -1.09 -33.18 3.48
C SER A 370 0.08 -32.27 3.84
N SER A 371 0.48 -32.24 5.12
CA SER A 371 1.70 -31.54 5.51
C SER A 371 2.93 -32.11 4.76
N PRO A 372 3.89 -31.26 4.35
CA PRO A 372 5.13 -31.73 3.75
C PRO A 372 5.89 -32.66 4.71
N PRO A 373 6.61 -33.66 4.18
CA PRO A 373 7.38 -34.58 5.01
C PRO A 373 8.49 -33.83 5.75
N PRO A 374 8.75 -34.17 7.03
CA PRO A 374 9.85 -33.58 7.77
C PRO A 374 11.20 -34.10 7.27
N ILE A 375 12.25 -33.33 7.54
CA ILE A 375 13.63 -33.70 7.25
C ILE A 375 14.13 -34.58 8.39
N HIS A 376 14.73 -35.71 8.05
CA HIS A 376 15.27 -36.68 9.00
C HIS A 376 16.79 -36.69 8.91
N LEU A 377 17.45 -36.40 10.03
CA LEU A 377 18.91 -36.42 10.15
C LEU A 377 19.32 -37.40 11.25
N GLU A 378 20.33 -38.21 10.98
CA GLU A 378 20.91 -39.13 11.95
C GLU A 378 22.30 -38.64 12.34
N HIS A 379 22.59 -38.62 13.65
CA HIS A 379 23.90 -38.24 14.16
C HIS A 379 24.37 -39.20 15.25
N LYS A 380 25.54 -39.80 15.06
CA LYS A 380 26.17 -40.65 16.08
C LYS A 380 26.92 -39.79 17.08
N ILE A 381 26.50 -39.82 18.35
CA ILE A 381 27.20 -39.17 19.46
C ILE A 381 28.51 -39.90 19.70
N LYS A 382 29.62 -39.23 19.39
CA LYS A 382 30.97 -39.73 19.65
C LYS A 382 31.53 -39.11 20.93
N LEU A 383 32.10 -39.93 21.80
CA LEU A 383 32.63 -39.48 23.11
C LEU A 383 34.17 -39.57 23.18
N SER A 384 34.80 -39.84 22.04
CA SER A 384 36.24 -39.98 21.88
C SER A 384 36.72 -39.34 20.56
N GLY A 385 38.00 -39.00 20.49
CA GLY A 385 38.62 -38.38 19.31
C GLY A 385 38.49 -36.85 19.30
N ASN A 386 38.30 -36.27 18.11
CA ASN A 386 38.21 -34.82 17.92
C ASN A 386 37.00 -34.21 18.66
N ASN A 387 37.18 -32.99 19.17
CA ASN A 387 36.15 -32.21 19.86
C ASN A 387 36.10 -30.80 19.25
N PRO A 388 35.08 -30.43 18.45
CA PRO A 388 33.82 -31.15 18.23
C PRO A 388 33.96 -32.43 17.39
N ALA A 389 33.19 -33.45 17.77
CA ALA A 389 33.12 -34.76 17.14
C ALA A 389 31.97 -34.84 16.14
N GLY A 390 32.30 -35.32 14.92
CA GLY A 390 31.37 -35.42 13.79
C GLY A 390 31.06 -34.04 13.19
N SER A 391 31.32 -33.85 11.91
CA SER A 391 30.88 -32.66 11.18
C SER A 391 30.01 -33.13 10.03
N ALA A 392 28.73 -33.40 10.32
CA ALA A 392 27.75 -33.69 9.28
C ALA A 392 27.12 -32.36 8.85
N CYS A 393 27.18 -32.09 7.54
CA CYS A 393 26.59 -30.90 6.93
C CYS A 393 25.45 -31.35 6.00
N TYR A 394 24.29 -30.73 6.14
CA TYR A 394 23.10 -31.03 5.33
C TYR A 394 22.60 -29.76 4.67
N ASP A 395 22.39 -29.80 3.37
CA ASP A 395 21.92 -28.64 2.59
C ASP A 395 20.42 -28.76 2.32
N VAL A 396 19.69 -27.69 2.64
CA VAL A 396 18.24 -27.62 2.50
C VAL A 396 17.88 -26.31 1.80
N LEU A 397 17.03 -26.36 0.77
CA LEU A 397 16.55 -25.16 0.11
C LEU A 397 15.46 -24.48 0.96
N VAL A 398 15.63 -23.19 1.22
CA VAL A 398 14.70 -22.36 1.97
C VAL A 398 14.34 -21.09 1.21
N ASP A 399 13.11 -20.63 1.40
CA ASP A 399 12.63 -19.37 0.84
C ASP A 399 13.01 -18.22 1.81
N VAL A 400 13.83 -17.29 1.34
CA VAL A 400 14.31 -16.14 2.13
C VAL A 400 13.70 -14.85 1.60
N PRO A 401 12.99 -14.07 2.43
CA PRO A 401 12.42 -12.78 2.02
C PRO A 401 13.50 -11.80 1.54
N LEU A 402 13.21 -11.05 0.47
CA LEU A 402 14.17 -10.06 -0.05
C LEU A 402 14.43 -8.92 0.96
N PRO A 403 15.70 -8.51 1.15
CA PRO A 403 16.08 -7.45 2.10
C PRO A 403 15.38 -6.09 1.92
N ILE A 404 14.94 -5.78 0.69
CA ILE A 404 14.30 -4.51 0.32
C ILE A 404 13.04 -4.19 1.13
N GLN A 405 12.45 -5.17 1.81
CA GLN A 405 11.26 -4.98 2.64
C GLN A 405 11.44 -3.96 3.76
N ARG A 406 12.65 -3.83 4.33
CA ARG A 406 12.92 -2.79 5.34
C ARG A 406 12.84 -1.40 4.72
N ASP A 407 13.44 -1.23 3.55
CA ASP A 407 13.46 0.04 2.84
C ASP A 407 12.04 0.44 2.39
N LEU A 408 11.28 -0.52 1.85
CA LEU A 408 9.88 -0.33 1.51
C LEU A 408 9.02 0.06 2.73
N SER A 409 9.24 -0.56 3.88
CA SER A 409 8.54 -0.20 5.12
C SER A 409 8.91 1.22 5.59
N ALA A 410 10.19 1.59 5.49
CA ALA A 410 10.67 2.93 5.84
C ALA A 410 10.10 4.00 4.88
N LEU A 411 9.99 3.71 3.58
CA LEU A 411 9.37 4.60 2.59
C LEU A 411 7.91 4.90 2.94
N LEU A 412 7.13 3.88 3.33
CA LEU A 412 5.74 4.07 3.75
C LEU A 412 5.63 4.95 5.00
N ALA A 413 6.50 4.74 5.99
CA ALA A 413 6.51 5.54 7.22
C ALA A 413 6.87 7.02 6.95
N ASN A 414 7.76 7.28 5.98
CA ASN A 414 8.16 8.64 5.62
C ASN A 414 7.09 9.37 4.79
N ALA A 415 6.28 8.65 4.00
CA ALA A 415 5.23 9.24 3.17
C ALA A 415 4.08 9.89 3.96
N GLU A 416 4.00 9.67 5.28
CA GLU A 416 2.94 10.21 6.14
C GLU A 416 3.24 11.61 6.70
N LYS A 417 4.39 12.20 6.37
CA LYS A 417 4.74 13.57 6.79
C LYS A 417 4.07 14.61 5.87
N GLY A 418 2.75 14.76 6.01
CA GLY A 418 1.93 15.69 5.21
C GLY A 418 1.83 17.13 5.73
N LYS A 419 2.41 17.44 6.90
CA LYS A 419 2.16 18.71 7.61
C LYS A 419 2.60 19.97 6.83
N GLU A 420 3.71 19.89 6.08
CA GLU A 420 4.18 21.00 5.26
C GLU A 420 3.30 21.21 4.01
N ILE A 421 2.82 20.11 3.42
CA ILE A 421 1.88 20.13 2.28
C ILE A 421 0.56 20.77 2.71
N GLU A 422 0.03 20.40 3.87
CA GLU A 422 -1.20 20.99 4.43
C GLU A 422 -1.08 22.50 4.64
N GLN A 423 0.07 22.99 5.11
CA GLN A 423 0.32 24.43 5.27
C GLN A 423 0.38 25.16 3.92
N CYS A 424 1.04 24.55 2.92
CA CYS A 424 1.07 25.09 1.56
C CYS A 424 -0.34 25.17 0.95
N ASP A 425 -1.14 24.12 1.13
CA ASP A 425 -2.52 24.06 0.66
C ASP A 425 -3.41 25.14 1.30
N GLU A 426 -3.26 25.37 2.61
CA GLU A 426 -3.97 26.45 3.29
C GLU A 426 -3.57 27.82 2.75
N ALA A 427 -2.27 28.05 2.51
CA ALA A 427 -1.76 29.28 1.93
C ALA A 427 -2.29 29.51 0.50
N ILE A 428 -2.30 28.47 -0.34
CA ILE A 428 -2.88 28.49 -1.70
C ILE A 428 -4.36 28.88 -1.62
N CYS A 429 -5.13 28.25 -0.74
CA CYS A 429 -6.55 28.54 -0.57
C CYS A 429 -6.81 29.97 -0.07
N ALA A 430 -5.95 30.50 0.81
CA ALA A 430 -6.02 31.88 1.26
C ALA A 430 -5.72 32.86 0.11
N ALA A 431 -4.72 32.57 -0.73
CA ALA A 431 -4.39 33.38 -1.90
C ALA A 431 -5.53 33.40 -2.93
N ILE A 432 -6.13 32.24 -3.23
CA ILE A 432 -7.28 32.14 -4.16
C ILE A 432 -8.47 32.97 -3.67
N ARG A 433 -8.78 32.94 -2.37
CA ARG A 433 -9.83 33.78 -1.78
C ARG A 433 -9.57 35.27 -2.01
N LYS A 434 -8.33 35.73 -1.80
CA LYS A 434 -7.93 37.12 -2.07
C LYS A 434 -8.07 37.47 -3.56
N ILE A 435 -7.64 36.58 -4.47
CA ILE A 435 -7.78 36.78 -5.92
C ILE A 435 -9.26 36.98 -6.30
N HIS A 436 -10.17 36.16 -5.77
CA HIS A 436 -11.60 36.31 -6.01
C HIS A 436 -12.16 37.63 -5.47
N GLU A 437 -11.73 38.05 -4.28
CA GLU A 437 -12.11 39.34 -3.71
C GLU A 437 -11.64 40.51 -4.58
N HIS A 438 -10.35 40.53 -4.97
CA HIS A 438 -9.80 41.56 -5.85
C HIS A 438 -10.48 41.59 -7.22
N ARG A 439 -10.78 40.42 -7.81
CA ARG A 439 -11.55 40.34 -9.05
C ARG A 439 -12.94 40.95 -8.90
N ARG A 440 -13.64 40.68 -7.79
CA ARG A 440 -14.98 41.25 -7.53
C ARG A 440 -14.92 42.76 -7.39
N ARG A 441 -13.94 43.28 -6.63
CA ARG A 441 -13.70 44.73 -6.51
C ARG A 441 -13.38 45.37 -7.87
N ARG A 442 -12.50 44.77 -8.66
CA ARG A 442 -12.17 45.23 -10.02
C ARG A 442 -13.41 45.28 -10.91
N ALA A 443 -14.22 44.22 -10.92
CA ALA A 443 -15.45 44.17 -11.71
C ALA A 443 -16.46 45.25 -11.28
N PHE A 444 -16.58 45.51 -9.97
CA PHE A 444 -17.41 46.58 -9.43
C PHE A 444 -16.97 47.96 -9.94
N PHE A 445 -15.69 48.30 -9.79
CA PHE A 445 -15.18 49.61 -10.24
C PHE A 445 -15.22 49.77 -11.76
N LEU A 446 -14.98 48.69 -12.53
CA LEU A 446 -15.10 48.72 -13.99
C LEU A 446 -16.54 48.91 -14.46
N GLY A 447 -17.51 48.24 -13.81
CA GLY A 447 -18.92 48.44 -14.11
C GLY A 447 -19.34 49.89 -13.88
N PHE A 448 -18.89 50.49 -12.78
CA PHE A 448 -19.11 51.91 -12.50
C PHE A 448 -18.45 52.82 -13.56
N SER A 449 -17.19 52.55 -13.95
CA SER A 449 -16.48 53.41 -14.89
C SER A 449 -17.03 53.34 -16.33
N GLN A 450 -17.58 52.20 -16.73
CA GLN A 450 -18.11 51.99 -18.09
C GLN A 450 -19.51 52.58 -18.27
N SER A 451 -20.39 52.45 -17.27
CA SER A 451 -21.79 52.88 -17.36
C SER A 451 -22.30 53.35 -15.98
N PRO A 452 -21.90 54.54 -15.49
CA PRO A 452 -22.12 54.94 -14.10
C PRO A 452 -23.59 55.07 -13.72
N VAL A 453 -24.43 55.58 -14.62
CA VAL A 453 -25.88 55.78 -14.36
C VAL A 453 -26.60 54.44 -14.24
N GLU A 454 -26.42 53.56 -15.22
CA GLU A 454 -27.02 52.21 -15.21
C GLU A 454 -26.50 51.39 -14.02
N PHE A 455 -25.21 51.50 -13.71
CA PHE A 455 -24.60 50.82 -12.59
C PHE A 455 -25.18 51.26 -11.23
N ILE A 456 -25.32 52.57 -11.00
CA ILE A 456 -25.92 53.10 -9.75
C ILE A 456 -27.35 52.62 -9.62
N ASN A 457 -28.15 52.69 -10.69
CA ASN A 457 -29.54 52.22 -10.67
C ASN A 457 -29.62 50.73 -10.34
N ALA A 458 -28.82 49.90 -11.02
CA ALA A 458 -28.74 48.46 -10.75
C ALA A 458 -28.23 48.14 -9.34
N LEU A 459 -27.29 48.94 -8.80
CA LEU A 459 -26.77 48.78 -7.44
C LEU A 459 -27.84 49.08 -6.39
N ILE A 460 -28.60 50.17 -6.56
CA ILE A 460 -29.72 50.53 -5.67
C ILE A 460 -30.79 49.44 -5.71
N GLU A 461 -31.14 48.95 -6.90
CA GLU A 461 -32.08 47.84 -7.05
C GLU A 461 -31.59 46.54 -6.41
N SER A 462 -30.29 46.23 -6.53
CA SER A 462 -29.69 45.07 -5.87
C SER A 462 -29.73 45.20 -4.36
N GLN A 463 -29.26 46.32 -3.81
CA GLN A 463 -29.24 46.55 -2.36
C GLN A 463 -30.64 46.58 -1.75
N SER A 464 -31.61 47.17 -2.46
CA SER A 464 -33.02 47.14 -2.03
C SER A 464 -33.56 45.71 -1.96
N ARG A 465 -33.23 44.86 -2.94
CA ARG A 465 -33.60 43.43 -2.92
C ARG A 465 -32.91 42.68 -1.80
N ASP A 466 -31.60 42.87 -1.63
CA ASP A 466 -30.82 42.18 -0.61
C ASP A 466 -31.30 42.54 0.81
N LEU A 467 -31.65 43.81 1.04
CA LEU A 467 -32.21 44.28 2.30
C LEU A 467 -33.58 43.61 2.59
N LYS A 468 -34.46 43.54 1.59
CA LYS A 468 -35.77 42.87 1.73
C LYS A 468 -35.61 41.39 2.05
N LEU A 469 -34.67 40.71 1.38
CA LEU A 469 -34.34 39.31 1.64
C LEU A 469 -33.79 39.11 3.05
N ALA A 470 -32.89 39.98 3.51
CA ALA A 470 -32.32 39.91 4.86
C ALA A 470 -33.36 40.14 5.96
N SER A 471 -34.32 41.05 5.73
CA SER A 471 -35.42 41.34 6.65
C SER A 471 -36.55 40.30 6.63
N GLY A 472 -36.50 39.32 5.72
CA GLY A 472 -37.56 38.33 5.53
C GLY A 472 -38.88 38.93 5.01
N GLU A 473 -38.85 40.14 4.46
CA GLU A 473 -40.03 40.77 3.87
C GLU A 473 -40.34 40.10 2.54
N ALA A 474 -41.63 39.80 2.32
CA ALA A 474 -42.08 39.32 1.02
C ALA A 474 -41.73 40.34 -0.07
N SER A 475 -41.46 39.87 -1.29
CA SER A 475 -41.07 40.68 -2.47
C SER A 475 -42.23 41.55 -2.99
N ARG A 476 -42.91 42.27 -2.09
CA ARG A 476 -43.92 43.27 -2.41
C ARG A 476 -43.24 44.61 -2.59
N SER A 477 -43.64 45.29 -3.65
CA SER A 477 -43.15 46.63 -3.98
C SER A 477 -44.31 47.58 -3.76
N SER A 478 -44.39 48.17 -2.57
CA SER A 478 -45.44 49.13 -2.20
C SER A 478 -45.61 50.25 -3.24
N GLU A 479 -44.52 50.67 -3.89
CA GLU A 479 -44.54 51.66 -4.95
C GLU A 479 -45.17 51.16 -6.26
N ARG A 480 -45.08 49.85 -6.57
CA ARG A 480 -45.80 49.27 -7.72
C ARG A 480 -47.28 49.09 -7.39
N GLU A 481 -47.59 48.66 -6.17
CA GLU A 481 -48.96 48.49 -5.68
C GLU A 481 -49.75 49.81 -5.62
N ARG A 482 -49.06 50.96 -5.63
CA ARG A 482 -49.68 52.30 -5.74
C ARG A 482 -50.05 52.72 -7.16
N ARG A 483 -49.53 52.06 -8.20
CA ARG A 483 -49.79 52.41 -9.60
C ARG A 483 -50.96 51.58 -10.15
N SER A 484 -51.84 52.21 -10.93
CA SER A 484 -52.99 51.54 -11.54
C SER A 484 -52.59 50.34 -12.42
N ASP A 485 -51.43 50.42 -13.08
CA ASP A 485 -50.87 49.36 -13.92
C ASP A 485 -50.68 48.02 -13.21
N PHE A 486 -50.47 48.04 -11.89
CA PHE A 486 -50.33 46.82 -11.10
C PHE A 486 -51.63 46.01 -11.06
N PHE A 487 -52.79 46.68 -11.04
CA PHE A 487 -54.10 46.04 -10.99
C PHE A 487 -54.63 45.62 -12.37
N ASN A 488 -53.94 46.02 -13.44
CA ASN A 488 -54.23 45.61 -14.81
C ASN A 488 -53.45 44.35 -15.24
N GLN A 489 -52.69 43.73 -14.34
CA GLN A 489 -51.96 42.48 -14.61
C GLN A 489 -52.85 41.25 -14.36
N PRO A 490 -52.63 40.13 -15.08
CA PRO A 490 -53.26 38.86 -14.73
C PRO A 490 -52.86 38.47 -13.31
N TRP A 491 -53.84 38.02 -12.52
CA TRP A 491 -53.59 37.40 -11.21
C TRP A 491 -52.79 36.10 -11.37
#